data_AF-A0A2E5HEC5-F1
#
_entry.id   AF-A0A2E5HEC5-F1
#
_cell.length_a   1.000
_cell.length_b   1.000
_cell.length_c   1.000
_cell.angle_alpha   90.00
_cell.angle_beta   90.00
_cell.angle_gamma   90.00
#
_symmetry.space_group_name_H-M   'P 1'
#
loop_
_entity.id
_entity.type
_entity.pdbx_description
1 polymer ?
#
loop_
_entity_poly.entity_id
_entity_poly.type
_entity_poly.pdbx_seq_one_letter_code
_entity_poly.pdbx_strand_id
1 'polypeptide(L)'
;MKKASAILTKEGIEVKGVGKRKFAPALIIRPLLLQKVPHLMRKSIISVIWVTFGLFIASCSQETPNLSISFWNVENLFDMENDPNKNDDEFAIGGRKNVTQKIYELKLKNSAEVLADLNSDVVGLCEVENRYVLEELNRAYTGRDYEIIHYESPDERGIDNALLYDPKKLQVISSRPIANTLPGGDKTRDILYVKGQYA
;
A
#
# COMPACT_ATOMS: atom_id res chain seq x y z
N MET A 1 -0.23 -6.03 -17.77
CA MET A 1 0.12 -5.65 -16.39
C MET A 1 -1.15 -5.49 -15.58
N LYS A 2 -1.41 -6.38 -14.62
CA LYS A 2 -2.56 -6.31 -13.72
C LYS A 2 -2.14 -5.61 -12.43
N LYS A 3 -2.62 -4.39 -12.22
CA LYS A 3 -2.38 -3.59 -11.01
C LYS A 3 -3.71 -3.05 -10.47
N ALA A 4 -3.79 -2.91 -9.17
CA ALA A 4 -4.88 -2.22 -8.48
C ALA A 4 -4.29 -1.31 -7.40
N SER A 5 -4.92 -0.17 -7.12
CA SER A 5 -4.48 0.75 -6.06
C SER A 5 -5.67 1.22 -5.24
N ALA A 6 -5.47 1.34 -3.95
CA ALA A 6 -6.42 1.82 -2.98
C ALA A 6 -5.75 2.78 -1.99
N ILE A 7 -6.56 3.60 -1.34
CA ILE A 7 -6.14 4.49 -0.26
C ILE A 7 -6.99 4.14 0.96
N LEU A 8 -6.32 3.84 2.06
CA LEU A 8 -6.95 3.71 3.37
C LEU A 8 -7.05 5.09 4.02
N THR A 9 -8.27 5.50 4.33
CA THR A 9 -8.58 6.72 5.08
C THR A 9 -9.25 6.34 6.40
N LYS A 10 -9.45 7.32 7.29
CA LYS A 10 -10.27 7.11 8.50
C LYS A 10 -11.73 6.70 8.21
N GLU A 11 -12.22 7.03 7.03
CA GLU A 11 -13.61 6.79 6.62
C GLU A 11 -13.80 5.45 5.91
N GLY A 12 -12.70 4.76 5.55
CA GLY A 12 -12.74 3.45 4.90
C GLY A 12 -11.69 3.27 3.80
N ILE A 13 -11.91 2.31 2.90
CA ILE A 13 -11.04 2.02 1.75
C ILE A 13 -11.59 2.70 0.50
N GLU A 14 -10.78 3.55 -0.14
CA GLU A 14 -11.08 4.17 -1.43
C GLU A 14 -10.27 3.49 -2.54
N VAL A 15 -10.93 2.77 -3.47
CA VAL A 15 -10.27 2.10 -4.60
C VAL A 15 -10.18 3.05 -5.79
N LYS A 16 -8.99 3.28 -6.35
CA LYS A 16 -8.82 4.08 -7.57
C LYS A 16 -9.56 3.41 -8.73
N GLY A 17 -10.50 4.15 -9.35
CA GLY A 17 -11.30 3.66 -10.50
C GLY A 17 -12.79 3.40 -10.20
N VAL A 18 -13.22 3.49 -8.93
CA VAL A 18 -14.64 3.39 -8.54
C VAL A 18 -15.12 4.76 -8.06
N GLY A 19 -16.19 5.29 -8.67
CA GLY A 19 -16.65 6.67 -8.47
C GLY A 19 -17.04 7.01 -7.02
N LYS A 20 -16.57 8.17 -6.52
CA LYS A 20 -16.94 8.72 -5.21
C LYS A 20 -18.44 9.06 -5.16
N ARG A 21 -19.15 8.62 -4.12
CA ARG A 21 -20.36 9.34 -3.66
C ARG A 21 -19.92 10.41 -2.67
N LYS A 22 -20.08 11.68 -3.04
CA LYS A 22 -19.89 12.82 -2.14
C LYS A 22 -21.11 12.91 -1.20
N PHE A 23 -20.87 12.96 0.11
CA PHE A 23 -21.83 13.54 1.05
C PHE A 23 -21.44 15.01 1.27
N ALA A 24 -22.40 15.91 1.09
CA ALA A 24 -22.25 17.31 1.44
C ALA A 24 -22.94 17.57 2.79
N PRO A 25 -22.32 18.30 3.72
CA PRO A 25 -23.07 19.04 4.72
C PRO A 25 -23.02 20.52 4.34
N ALA A 26 -24.16 21.05 3.90
CA ALA A 26 -24.41 22.48 3.94
C ALA A 26 -25.00 22.80 5.32
N LEU A 27 -24.32 23.61 6.12
CA LEU A 27 -24.93 24.22 7.29
C LEU A 27 -24.48 25.68 7.39
N ILE A 28 -25.24 26.56 6.73
CA ILE A 28 -25.12 28.01 6.89
C ILE A 28 -25.94 28.38 8.13
N ILE A 29 -25.28 28.51 9.28
CA ILE A 29 -25.92 29.06 10.47
C ILE A 29 -25.80 30.59 10.41
N ARG A 30 -26.93 31.28 10.17
CA ARG A 30 -27.03 32.73 10.43
C ARG A 30 -27.23 32.94 11.93
N PRO A 31 -26.33 33.65 12.65
CA PRO A 31 -26.56 33.93 14.06
C PRO A 31 -27.56 35.09 14.19
N LEU A 32 -28.81 34.76 14.49
CA LEU A 32 -29.91 35.71 14.76
C LEU A 32 -29.90 36.25 16.20
N LEU A 33 -28.74 36.31 16.87
CA LEU A 33 -28.62 36.44 18.33
C LEU A 33 -28.02 37.77 18.83
N LEU A 34 -28.16 38.86 18.08
CA LEU A 34 -27.53 40.15 18.43
C LEU A 34 -28.48 41.36 18.51
N GLN A 35 -29.80 41.14 18.57
CA GLN A 35 -30.80 42.23 18.61
C GLN A 35 -31.23 42.70 20.01
N LYS A 36 -30.81 42.06 21.11
CA LYS A 36 -31.24 42.42 22.48
C LYS A 36 -30.10 42.52 23.50
N VAL A 37 -28.96 43.13 23.13
CA VAL A 37 -27.81 43.28 24.04
C VAL A 37 -27.52 44.78 24.28
N PRO A 38 -27.47 45.25 25.54
CA PRO A 38 -27.14 46.64 25.86
C PRO A 38 -25.73 47.02 25.36
N HIS A 39 -25.59 48.25 24.84
CA HIS A 39 -24.41 48.71 24.08
C HIS A 39 -23.06 48.52 24.81
N LEU A 40 -23.05 48.61 26.15
CA LEU A 40 -21.83 48.45 26.97
C LEU A 40 -21.31 47.00 27.04
N MET A 41 -22.18 45.99 27.01
CA MET A 41 -21.79 44.57 27.11
C MET A 41 -21.43 43.96 25.74
N ARG A 42 -21.72 44.69 24.66
CA ARG A 42 -21.57 44.22 23.27
C ARG A 42 -20.10 43.97 22.89
N LYS A 43 -19.17 44.82 23.37
CA LYS A 43 -17.73 44.69 23.09
C LYS A 43 -17.12 43.45 23.74
N SER A 44 -17.48 43.17 25.00
CA SER A 44 -17.00 41.99 25.73
C SER A 44 -17.56 40.70 25.16
N ILE A 45 -18.85 40.67 24.78
CA ILE A 45 -19.47 39.50 24.14
C ILE A 45 -18.86 39.23 22.76
N ILE A 46 -18.61 40.26 21.96
CA ILE A 46 -17.94 40.12 20.65
C ILE A 46 -16.52 39.59 20.85
N SER A 47 -15.77 40.08 21.84
CA SER A 47 -14.42 39.58 22.15
C SER A 47 -14.44 38.11 22.57
N VAL A 48 -15.38 37.68 23.41
CA VAL A 48 -15.54 36.27 23.81
C VAL A 48 -15.92 35.40 22.60
N ILE A 49 -16.79 35.87 21.72
CA ILE A 49 -17.14 35.16 20.47
C ILE A 49 -15.91 35.02 19.56
N TRP A 50 -15.09 36.05 19.39
CA TRP A 50 -13.87 35.97 18.58
C TRP A 50 -12.82 35.04 19.18
N VAL A 51 -12.63 35.06 20.50
CA VAL A 51 -11.69 34.17 21.19
C VAL A 51 -12.16 32.71 21.13
N THR A 52 -13.44 32.46 21.37
CA THR A 52 -14.02 31.11 21.28
C THR A 52 -14.07 30.58 19.84
N PHE A 53 -14.34 31.44 18.85
CA PHE A 53 -14.25 31.09 17.44
C PHE A 53 -12.80 30.82 17.03
N GLY A 54 -11.83 31.62 17.49
CA GLY A 54 -10.40 31.37 17.25
C GLY A 54 -9.92 30.05 17.85
N LEU A 55 -10.35 29.71 19.06
CA LEU A 55 -10.07 28.42 19.70
C LEU A 55 -10.76 27.25 18.99
N PHE A 56 -11.96 27.45 18.44
CA PHE A 56 -12.66 26.44 17.65
C PHE A 56 -11.97 26.14 16.31
N ILE A 57 -11.46 27.18 15.63
CA ILE A 57 -10.67 27.03 14.40
C ILE A 57 -9.33 26.32 14.69
N ALA A 58 -8.64 26.67 15.78
CA ALA A 58 -7.39 26.02 16.18
C ALA A 58 -7.55 24.54 16.55
N SER A 59 -8.75 24.12 16.98
CA SER A 59 -9.04 22.72 17.30
C SER A 59 -9.36 21.85 16.08
N CYS A 60 -9.48 22.45 14.89
CA CYS A 60 -9.90 21.73 13.69
C CYS A 60 -8.70 21.45 12.76
N SER A 61 -8.58 20.16 12.41
CA SER A 61 -7.72 19.58 11.35
C SER A 61 -6.33 19.09 11.77
N GLN A 62 -6.28 18.00 12.55
CA GLN A 62 -5.18 17.04 12.38
C GLN A 62 -5.45 16.26 11.08
N GLU A 63 -4.73 16.60 10.00
CA GLU A 63 -4.72 15.74 8.82
C GLU A 63 -4.17 14.38 9.21
N THR A 64 -4.98 13.35 9.05
CA THR A 64 -4.54 11.99 9.32
C THR A 64 -3.86 11.47 8.08
N PRO A 65 -2.60 11.04 8.16
CA PRO A 65 -1.90 10.51 7.02
C PRO A 65 -2.72 9.38 6.37
N ASN A 66 -2.98 9.53 5.08
CA ASN A 66 -3.54 8.45 4.30
C ASN A 66 -2.46 7.38 4.09
N LEU A 67 -2.88 6.11 4.05
CA LEU A 67 -2.00 5.00 3.68
C LEU A 67 -2.34 4.54 2.27
N SER A 68 -1.38 4.68 1.36
CA SER A 68 -1.55 4.22 -0.02
C SER A 68 -1.15 2.76 -0.17
N ILE A 69 -2.04 1.95 -0.76
CA ILE A 69 -1.84 0.51 -0.97
C ILE A 69 -1.98 0.20 -2.45
N SER A 70 -1.07 -0.59 -2.99
CA SER A 70 -1.22 -1.18 -4.33
C SER A 70 -1.06 -2.68 -4.32
N PHE A 71 -1.66 -3.34 -5.29
CA PHE A 71 -1.44 -4.74 -5.62
C PHE A 71 -0.91 -4.84 -7.05
N TRP A 72 0.11 -5.66 -7.25
CA TRP A 72 0.72 -5.86 -8.55
C TRP A 72 1.14 -7.31 -8.75
N ASN A 73 0.62 -7.93 -9.82
CA ASN A 73 1.19 -9.17 -10.33
C ASN A 73 2.44 -8.84 -11.16
N VAL A 74 3.61 -9.29 -10.70
CA VAL A 74 4.91 -8.97 -11.32
C VAL A 74 5.22 -9.79 -12.57
N GLU A 75 4.33 -10.71 -12.94
CA GLU A 75 4.45 -11.60 -14.11
C GLU A 75 5.77 -12.39 -14.03
N ASN A 76 5.85 -13.28 -13.03
CA ASN A 76 6.97 -14.20 -12.79
C ASN A 76 8.34 -13.52 -12.58
N LEU A 77 8.58 -12.94 -11.41
CA LEU A 77 9.87 -12.38 -11.03
C LEU A 77 10.76 -13.47 -10.42
N PHE A 78 11.54 -14.12 -11.28
CA PHE A 78 12.56 -15.11 -10.95
C PHE A 78 13.95 -14.49 -10.87
N ASP A 79 14.85 -15.12 -10.12
CA ASP A 79 16.29 -14.99 -10.22
C ASP A 79 16.82 -15.77 -11.44
N MET A 80 18.11 -16.09 -11.45
CA MET A 80 18.80 -16.69 -12.60
C MET A 80 19.29 -18.11 -12.33
N GLU A 81 19.11 -18.61 -11.11
CA GLU A 81 19.50 -19.93 -10.68
C GLU A 81 18.32 -20.89 -10.84
N ASN A 82 18.60 -22.17 -11.02
CA ASN A 82 17.56 -23.20 -11.15
C ASN A 82 17.48 -23.97 -9.85
N ASP A 83 16.30 -24.00 -9.22
CA ASP A 83 16.03 -24.91 -8.11
C ASP A 83 15.51 -26.26 -8.66
N PRO A 84 16.25 -27.37 -8.50
CA PRO A 84 15.84 -28.67 -9.03
C PRO A 84 14.53 -29.22 -8.42
N ASN A 85 13.99 -28.59 -7.38
CA ASN A 85 12.73 -28.97 -6.75
C ASN A 85 11.53 -28.12 -7.20
N LYS A 86 11.74 -27.11 -8.06
CA LYS A 86 10.73 -26.17 -8.56
C LYS A 86 10.68 -26.23 -10.09
N ASN A 87 9.56 -25.78 -10.65
CA ASN A 87 9.35 -25.65 -12.09
C ASN A 87 9.72 -24.24 -12.57
N ASP A 88 10.96 -23.83 -12.32
CA ASP A 88 11.57 -22.53 -12.63
C ASP A 88 12.63 -22.58 -13.75
N ASP A 89 13.02 -23.79 -14.18
CA ASP A 89 14.07 -24.09 -15.17
C ASP A 89 14.01 -23.25 -16.45
N GLU A 90 12.82 -22.90 -16.92
CA GLU A 90 12.68 -22.09 -18.12
C GLU A 90 13.19 -20.64 -17.94
N PHE A 91 13.20 -20.13 -16.71
CA PHE A 91 13.63 -18.78 -16.33
C PHE A 91 15.07 -18.70 -15.82
N ALA A 92 15.73 -19.82 -15.57
CA ALA A 92 17.13 -19.86 -15.16
C ALA A 92 18.11 -19.70 -16.35
N ILE A 93 19.39 -19.50 -16.04
CA ILE A 93 20.46 -19.49 -17.05
C ILE A 93 20.53 -20.86 -17.75
N GLY A 94 20.53 -20.84 -19.08
CA GLY A 94 20.47 -22.06 -19.91
C GLY A 94 19.05 -22.60 -20.11
N GLY A 95 18.04 -22.00 -19.46
CA GLY A 95 16.63 -22.27 -19.64
C GLY A 95 16.08 -21.79 -20.99
N ARG A 96 14.86 -22.23 -21.31
CA ARG A 96 14.21 -21.95 -22.61
C ARG A 96 13.97 -20.45 -22.87
N LYS A 97 13.86 -19.62 -21.84
CA LYS A 97 13.73 -18.15 -21.99
C LYS A 97 15.05 -17.45 -22.29
N ASN A 98 16.17 -18.19 -22.29
CA ASN A 98 17.52 -17.67 -22.51
C ASN A 98 17.82 -16.48 -21.59
N VAL A 99 17.48 -16.60 -20.31
CA VAL A 99 17.75 -15.55 -19.33
C VAL A 99 19.27 -15.35 -19.22
N THR A 100 19.67 -14.08 -19.20
CA THR A 100 21.04 -13.64 -19.01
C THR A 100 21.04 -12.56 -17.95
N GLN A 101 22.21 -12.28 -17.35
CA GLN A 101 22.40 -11.16 -16.41
C GLN A 101 21.76 -9.85 -16.92
N LYS A 102 21.97 -9.54 -18.21
CA LYS A 102 21.43 -8.33 -18.83
C LYS A 102 19.89 -8.32 -18.91
N ILE A 103 19.26 -9.47 -19.17
CA ILE A 103 17.79 -9.58 -19.21
C ILE A 103 17.22 -9.47 -17.79
N TYR A 104 17.86 -10.11 -16.82
CA TYR A 104 17.48 -10.03 -15.42
C TYR A 104 17.57 -8.58 -14.88
N GLU A 105 18.70 -7.90 -15.09
CA GLU A 105 18.88 -6.49 -14.70
C GLU A 105 17.86 -5.57 -15.39
N LEU A 106 17.57 -5.81 -16.66
CA LEU A 106 16.53 -5.05 -17.38
C LEU A 106 15.14 -5.29 -16.77
N LYS A 107 14.82 -6.53 -16.37
CA LYS A 107 13.57 -6.86 -15.69
C LYS A 107 13.47 -6.16 -14.34
N LEU A 108 14.53 -6.16 -13.54
CA LEU A 108 14.60 -5.43 -12.26
C LEU A 108 14.42 -3.93 -12.48
N LYS A 109 15.12 -3.34 -13.45
CA LYS A 109 15.00 -1.91 -13.77
C LYS A 109 13.57 -1.53 -14.15
N ASN A 110 12.94 -2.26 -15.08
CA ASN A 110 11.56 -1.99 -15.50
C ASN A 110 10.57 -2.21 -14.33
N SER A 111 10.84 -3.18 -13.47
CA SER A 111 10.05 -3.43 -12.26
C SER A 111 10.19 -2.30 -11.24
N ALA A 112 11.38 -1.72 -11.11
CA ALA A 112 11.62 -0.54 -10.26
C ALA A 112 10.91 0.70 -10.79
N GLU A 113 10.87 0.91 -12.12
CA GLU A 113 10.07 1.98 -12.75
C GLU A 113 8.58 1.81 -12.41
N VAL A 114 8.08 0.57 -12.42
CA VAL A 114 6.72 0.24 -12.00
C VAL A 114 6.47 0.58 -10.52
N LEU A 115 7.41 0.28 -9.62
CA LEU A 115 7.30 0.66 -8.20
C LEU A 115 7.31 2.19 -8.04
N ALA A 116 8.09 2.90 -8.84
CA ALA A 116 8.10 4.36 -8.87
C ALA A 116 6.77 4.95 -9.34
N ASP A 117 6.14 4.36 -10.36
CA ASP A 117 4.81 4.77 -10.83
C ASP A 117 3.71 4.52 -9.79
N LEU A 118 3.79 3.40 -9.07
CA LEU A 118 2.85 3.07 -8.01
C LEU A 118 3.00 4.00 -6.80
N ASN A 119 4.26 4.31 -6.44
CA ASN A 119 4.67 5.14 -5.30
C ASN A 119 3.82 4.93 -4.03
N SER A 120 3.48 3.66 -3.74
CA SER A 120 2.56 3.32 -2.65
C SER A 120 3.34 3.03 -1.37
N ASP A 121 2.76 3.34 -0.22
CA ASP A 121 3.38 3.05 1.08
C ASP A 121 3.41 1.55 1.37
N VAL A 122 2.48 0.80 0.77
CA VAL A 122 2.40 -0.65 0.84
C VAL A 122 2.13 -1.22 -0.55
N VAL A 123 2.89 -2.23 -0.97
CA VAL A 123 2.71 -2.93 -2.24
C VAL A 123 2.61 -4.43 -2.00
N GLY A 124 1.44 -5.00 -2.25
CA GLY A 124 1.24 -6.44 -2.35
C GLY A 124 1.70 -6.94 -3.72
N LEU A 125 2.54 -7.96 -3.73
CA LEU A 125 3.07 -8.59 -4.92
C LEU A 125 2.61 -10.05 -5.00
N CYS A 126 2.46 -10.56 -6.21
CA CYS A 126 2.33 -12.00 -6.46
C CYS A 126 3.18 -12.41 -7.65
N GLU A 127 3.55 -13.70 -7.70
CA GLU A 127 4.44 -14.28 -8.73
C GLU A 127 5.90 -13.88 -8.55
N VAL A 128 6.36 -13.83 -7.30
CA VAL A 128 7.74 -13.54 -6.92
C VAL A 128 8.40 -14.83 -6.47
N GLU A 129 9.59 -15.16 -6.95
CA GLU A 129 10.23 -16.44 -6.61
C GLU A 129 10.69 -16.52 -5.16
N ASN A 130 11.46 -15.54 -4.68
CA ASN A 130 12.08 -15.63 -3.37
C ASN A 130 12.43 -14.26 -2.75
N ARG A 131 12.96 -14.30 -1.54
CA ARG A 131 13.41 -13.11 -0.81
C ARG A 131 14.57 -12.39 -1.51
N TYR A 132 15.49 -13.13 -2.13
CA TYR A 132 16.66 -12.56 -2.79
C TYR A 132 16.26 -11.62 -3.93
N VAL A 133 15.34 -12.06 -4.81
CA VAL A 133 14.89 -11.22 -5.93
C VAL A 133 14.10 -10.00 -5.48
N LEU A 134 13.39 -10.07 -4.34
CA LEU A 134 12.74 -8.91 -3.72
C LEU A 134 13.75 -7.88 -3.22
N GLU A 135 14.85 -8.34 -2.62
CA GLU A 135 15.91 -7.45 -2.14
C GLU A 135 16.64 -6.79 -3.30
N GLU A 136 16.89 -7.52 -4.40
CA GLU A 136 17.42 -6.95 -5.64
C GLU A 136 16.47 -5.90 -6.24
N LEU A 137 15.16 -6.17 -6.26
CA LEU A 137 14.16 -5.19 -6.70
C LEU A 137 14.14 -3.94 -5.80
N ASN A 138 14.20 -4.12 -4.48
CA ASN A 138 14.24 -3.02 -3.52
C ASN A 138 15.54 -2.19 -3.66
N ARG A 139 16.68 -2.83 -3.99
CA ARG A 139 17.92 -2.11 -4.33
C ARG A 139 17.80 -1.33 -5.64
N ALA A 140 17.14 -1.88 -6.65
CA ALA A 140 16.94 -1.22 -7.94
C ALA A 140 15.97 -0.02 -7.84
N TYR A 141 15.02 -0.04 -6.91
CA TYR A 141 14.10 1.06 -6.65
C TYR A 141 14.58 1.96 -5.50
N THR A 142 15.10 3.16 -5.83
CA THR A 142 15.67 4.07 -4.83
C THR A 142 14.67 5.08 -4.24
N GLY A 143 13.41 5.06 -4.68
CA GLY A 143 12.39 6.01 -4.21
C GLY A 143 11.95 5.76 -2.77
N ARG A 144 12.14 4.54 -2.27
CA ARG A 144 11.85 4.15 -0.90
C ARG A 144 12.68 2.95 -0.49
N ASP A 145 12.95 2.85 0.81
CA ASP A 145 13.53 1.66 1.42
C ASP A 145 12.42 0.82 2.04
N TYR A 146 11.94 -0.19 1.30
CA TYR A 146 10.87 -1.06 1.79
C TYR A 146 11.41 -2.16 2.69
N GLU A 147 10.66 -2.45 3.74
CA GLU A 147 10.76 -3.73 4.43
C GLU A 147 9.95 -4.79 3.68
N ILE A 148 10.41 -6.04 3.73
CA ILE A 148 9.87 -7.15 2.95
C ILE A 148 9.27 -8.21 3.88
N ILE A 149 8.03 -8.62 3.59
CA ILE A 149 7.39 -9.81 4.17
C ILE A 149 7.19 -10.84 3.07
N HIS A 150 7.76 -12.02 3.26
CA HIS A 150 7.74 -13.11 2.28
C HIS A 150 7.79 -14.45 3.00
N TYR A 151 7.06 -15.44 2.49
CA TYR A 151 7.10 -16.83 2.94
C TYR A 151 7.04 -17.73 1.71
N GLU A 152 7.87 -18.76 1.68
CA GLU A 152 7.74 -19.80 0.65
C GLU A 152 6.41 -20.54 0.79
N SER A 153 5.80 -20.82 -0.36
CA SER A 153 4.51 -21.49 -0.45
C SER A 153 4.57 -22.73 -1.34
N PRO A 154 3.52 -23.58 -1.35
CA PRO A 154 3.55 -24.85 -2.06
C PRO A 154 3.51 -24.78 -3.59
N ASP A 155 3.37 -23.59 -4.22
CA ASP A 155 3.25 -23.47 -5.68
C ASP A 155 4.42 -24.17 -6.38
N GLU A 156 4.13 -25.05 -7.33
CA GLU A 156 5.14 -25.91 -7.95
C GLU A 156 6.16 -25.14 -8.80
N ARG A 157 5.81 -23.91 -9.21
CA ARG A 157 6.75 -23.01 -9.90
C ARG A 157 7.70 -22.33 -8.93
N GLY A 158 7.46 -22.45 -7.63
CA GLY A 158 8.27 -21.79 -6.61
C GLY A 158 8.05 -20.28 -6.55
N ILE A 159 6.85 -19.80 -6.85
CA ILE A 159 6.52 -18.38 -6.78
C ILE A 159 5.46 -18.12 -5.71
N ASP A 160 5.59 -16.98 -5.06
CA ASP A 160 4.92 -16.63 -3.83
C ASP A 160 4.19 -15.28 -3.90
N ASN A 161 3.50 -14.97 -2.81
CA ASN A 161 2.98 -13.64 -2.51
C ASN A 161 3.94 -12.93 -1.55
N ALA A 162 4.13 -11.63 -1.76
CA ALA A 162 5.00 -10.80 -0.93
C ALA A 162 4.35 -9.47 -0.57
N LEU A 163 4.85 -8.82 0.47
CA LEU A 163 4.52 -7.44 0.81
C LEU A 163 5.79 -6.61 0.90
N LEU A 164 5.84 -5.51 0.15
CA LEU A 164 6.78 -4.41 0.37
C LEU A 164 6.04 -3.33 1.16
N TYR A 165 6.64 -2.79 2.23
CA TYR A 165 6.00 -1.72 3.01
C TYR A 165 7.01 -0.72 3.56
N ASP A 166 6.60 0.55 3.66
CA ASP A 166 7.40 1.59 4.30
C ASP A 166 7.28 1.47 5.83
N PRO A 167 8.35 1.14 6.56
CA PRO A 167 8.31 1.06 8.02
C PRO A 167 8.03 2.43 8.69
N LYS A 168 8.19 3.55 7.97
CA LYS A 168 7.83 4.90 8.46
C LYS A 168 6.32 5.17 8.38
N LYS A 169 5.57 4.37 7.63
CA LYS A 169 4.13 4.55 7.39
C LYS A 169 3.28 3.44 8.00
N LEU A 170 3.80 2.22 8.02
CA LEU A 170 3.10 1.05 8.54
C LEU A 170 3.98 0.34 9.59
N GLN A 171 3.47 0.26 10.81
CA GLN A 171 4.01 -0.62 11.83
C GLN A 171 3.36 -2.00 11.71
N VAL A 172 4.13 -3.00 11.32
CA VAL A 172 3.65 -4.39 11.24
C VAL A 172 3.57 -4.98 12.65
N ILE A 173 2.39 -5.52 12.99
CA ILE A 173 2.11 -6.16 14.29
C ILE A 173 2.33 -7.67 14.18
N SER A 174 1.87 -8.29 13.08
CA SER A 174 2.02 -9.72 12.85
C SER A 174 1.81 -10.06 11.38
N SER A 175 2.49 -11.08 10.89
CA SER A 175 2.25 -11.66 9.58
C SER A 175 2.30 -13.17 9.64
N ARG A 176 1.60 -13.84 8.72
CA ARG A 176 1.67 -15.29 8.56
C ARG A 176 1.18 -15.71 7.17
N PRO A 177 1.70 -16.82 6.62
CA PRO A 177 1.07 -17.47 5.49
C PRO A 177 -0.24 -18.15 5.94
N ILE A 178 -1.22 -18.20 5.05
CA ILE A 178 -2.44 -18.99 5.21
C ILE A 178 -2.49 -19.98 4.04
N ALA A 179 -2.42 -21.27 4.37
CA ALA A 179 -2.51 -22.33 3.39
C ALA A 179 -3.78 -22.20 2.53
N ASN A 180 -3.62 -22.22 1.21
CA ASN A 180 -4.73 -22.17 0.27
C ASN A 180 -4.97 -23.56 -0.32
N THR A 181 -5.88 -24.32 0.31
CA THR A 181 -6.20 -25.69 -0.14
C THR A 181 -7.22 -25.65 -1.28
N LEU A 182 -6.78 -26.00 -2.48
CA LEU A 182 -7.66 -26.11 -3.65
C LEU A 182 -8.44 -27.43 -3.66
N PRO A 183 -9.65 -27.44 -4.23
CA PRO A 183 -10.34 -28.69 -4.54
C PRO A 183 -9.46 -29.57 -5.43
N GLY A 184 -9.23 -30.83 -5.04
CA GLY A 184 -8.36 -31.76 -5.76
C GLY A 184 -6.93 -31.86 -5.22
N GLY A 185 -6.52 -30.99 -4.29
CA GLY A 185 -5.21 -31.04 -3.67
C GLY A 185 -4.09 -30.41 -4.50
N ASP A 186 -4.43 -29.72 -5.59
CA ASP A 186 -3.49 -28.94 -6.38
C ASP A 186 -2.79 -27.90 -5.49
N LYS A 187 -1.47 -27.80 -5.64
CA LYS A 187 -0.67 -26.85 -4.90
C LYS A 187 -0.76 -25.47 -5.52
N THR A 188 -0.83 -24.45 -4.67
CA THR A 188 -0.89 -23.06 -5.08
C THR A 188 -0.24 -22.20 -4.00
N ARG A 189 0.01 -20.95 -4.36
CA ARG A 189 0.39 -19.88 -3.44
C ARG A 189 -0.51 -19.80 -2.22
N ASP A 190 0.14 -19.64 -1.07
CA ASP A 190 -0.49 -19.29 0.20
C ASP A 190 -1.00 -17.84 0.17
N ILE A 191 -2.02 -17.55 0.97
CA ILE A 191 -2.48 -16.18 1.18
C ILE A 191 -1.56 -15.52 2.20
N LEU A 192 -0.94 -14.40 1.83
CA LEU A 192 -0.15 -13.60 2.76
C LEU A 192 -1.07 -12.74 3.64
N TYR A 193 -1.16 -13.06 4.93
CA TYR A 193 -1.86 -12.23 5.91
C TYR A 193 -0.90 -11.31 6.64
N VAL A 194 -1.21 -10.02 6.68
CA VAL A 194 -0.45 -9.01 7.41
C VAL A 194 -1.41 -8.15 8.22
N LYS A 195 -1.10 -7.97 9.49
CA LYS A 195 -1.75 -7.05 10.41
C LYS A 195 -0.76 -5.95 10.77
N GLY A 196 -1.17 -4.70 10.60
CA GLY A 196 -0.36 -3.54 10.96
C GLY A 196 -1.21 -2.37 11.43
N GLN A 197 -0.52 -1.35 11.95
CA GLN A 197 -1.09 -0.08 12.39
C GLN A 197 -0.42 1.06 11.61
N TYR A 198 -1.23 2.01 11.16
CA TYR A 198 -0.77 3.25 10.53
C TYR A 198 -1.40 4.44 11.26
N ALA A 199 -0.69 5.57 11.28
CA ALA A 199 -1.09 6.80 11.95
C ALA A 199 -1.83 7.74 11.00
#